data_AF-A0A0R1GJF9-F1
#
_entry.id   AF-A0A0R1GJF9-F1
#
_cell.length_a   1.000
_cell.length_b   1.000
_cell.length_c   1.000
_cell.angle_alpha   90.00
_cell.angle_beta   90.00
_cell.angle_gamma   90.00
#
_symmetry.space_group_name_H-M   'P 1'
#
loop_
_entity.id
_entity.type
_entity.pdbx_description
1 polymer ?
#
loop_
_entity_poly.entity_id
_entity_poly.type
_entity_poly.pdbx_seq_one_letter_code
_entity_poly.pdbx_strand_id
1 'polypeptide(L)'
;MSSGFFCWEYGKLSKLNKRTEVFILESWLFLLIILAVSYFGKNQSLLIATGVVLALKLIPNTAKLLNTIQAKGINWGVTVISVAILVPIATGQIGFRDLLNAFKSPVGYVAVTCGVLVAVLSAKGVGLLSQSPEITVALVFGTIMGVVLLRGIAAGPVIASGMTYVILQLLQPILK
;
A
#
# COMPACT_ATOMS: atom_id res chain seq x y z
N MET A 1 -36.34 -39.06 13.29
CA MET A 1 -35.12 -39.09 12.43
C MET A 1 -34.66 -37.68 12.03
N SER A 2 -34.65 -36.69 12.94
CA SER A 2 -34.35 -35.26 12.64
C SER A 2 -33.35 -34.59 13.60
N SER A 3 -33.02 -35.22 14.73
CA SER A 3 -32.15 -34.63 15.78
C SER A 3 -30.65 -34.74 15.51
N GLY A 4 -30.20 -35.62 14.60
CA GLY A 4 -28.78 -35.78 14.24
C GLY A 4 -28.25 -34.74 13.26
N PHE A 5 -29.11 -34.17 12.41
CA PHE A 5 -28.74 -33.18 11.40
C PHE A 5 -28.46 -31.80 12.05
N PHE A 6 -29.24 -31.44 13.07
CA PHE A 6 -29.13 -30.17 13.80
C PHE A 6 -27.82 -30.02 14.59
N CYS A 7 -27.33 -31.11 15.20
CA CYS A 7 -26.06 -31.09 15.96
C CYS A 7 -24.83 -31.00 15.02
N TRP A 8 -24.94 -31.51 13.79
CA TRP A 8 -23.90 -31.41 12.76
C TRP A 8 -23.77 -29.98 12.22
N GLU A 9 -24.88 -29.27 11.98
CA GLU A 9 -24.85 -27.84 11.61
C GLU A 9 -24.35 -26.94 12.75
N TYR A 10 -24.74 -27.20 14.01
CA TYR A 10 -24.22 -26.45 15.16
C TYR A 10 -22.71 -26.63 15.36
N GLY A 11 -22.18 -27.84 15.14
CA GLY A 11 -20.73 -28.10 15.13
C GLY A 11 -19.99 -27.38 14.00
N LYS A 12 -20.64 -27.18 12.85
CA LYS A 12 -20.10 -26.45 11.71
C LYS A 12 -20.17 -24.93 11.92
N LEU A 13 -21.27 -24.43 12.48
CA LEU A 13 -21.48 -23.02 12.86
C LEU A 13 -20.53 -22.59 13.98
N SER A 14 -20.31 -23.42 15.01
CA SER A 14 -19.35 -23.13 16.08
C SER A 14 -17.90 -23.16 15.59
N LYS A 15 -17.53 -24.08 14.70
CA LYS A 15 -16.22 -24.08 14.02
C LYS A 15 -16.05 -22.87 13.11
N LEU A 16 -17.08 -22.45 12.38
CA LEU A 16 -17.07 -21.25 11.55
C LEU A 16 -16.95 -19.98 12.39
N ASN A 17 -17.70 -19.86 13.49
CA ASN A 17 -17.59 -18.73 14.41
C ASN A 17 -16.20 -18.64 15.04
N LYS A 18 -15.66 -19.76 15.55
CA LYS A 18 -14.28 -19.82 16.06
C LYS A 18 -13.26 -19.42 15.02
N ARG A 19 -13.39 -19.87 13.76
CA ARG A 19 -12.44 -19.52 12.71
C ARG A 19 -12.47 -18.01 12.42
N THR A 20 -13.67 -17.43 12.37
CA THR A 20 -13.86 -15.98 12.14
C THR A 20 -13.31 -15.15 13.30
N GLU A 21 -13.53 -15.56 14.56
CA GLU A 21 -12.97 -14.88 15.73
C GLU A 21 -11.43 -14.92 15.75
N VAL A 22 -10.82 -16.05 15.39
CA VAL A 22 -9.36 -16.17 15.28
C VAL A 22 -8.80 -15.22 14.22
N PHE A 23 -9.39 -15.17 13.02
CA PHE A 23 -8.95 -14.25 11.96
C PHE A 23 -9.08 -12.78 12.35
N ILE A 24 -10.15 -12.44 13.08
CA ILE A 24 -10.36 -11.08 13.60
C ILE A 24 -9.21 -10.73 14.54
N LEU A 25 -8.93 -11.59 15.54
CA LEU A 25 -7.89 -11.39 16.55
C LEU A 25 -6.49 -11.25 15.93
N GLU A 26 -6.11 -12.13 15.01
CA GLU A 26 -4.84 -12.07 14.25
C GLU A 26 -4.67 -10.71 13.54
N SER A 27 -5.74 -10.27 12.87
CA SER A 27 -5.71 -8.99 12.13
C SER A 27 -5.61 -7.78 13.07
N TRP A 28 -6.14 -7.86 14.31
CA TRP A 28 -5.98 -6.80 15.31
C TRP A 28 -4.57 -6.77 15.88
N LEU A 29 -4.03 -7.95 16.19
CA LEU A 29 -2.67 -8.11 16.70
C LEU A 29 -1.66 -7.56 15.68
N PHE A 30 -1.82 -7.90 14.40
CA PHE A 30 -0.95 -7.40 13.33
C PHE A 30 -0.96 -5.86 13.22
N LEU A 31 -2.14 -5.24 13.23
CA LEU A 31 -2.27 -3.78 13.19
C LEU A 31 -1.71 -3.10 14.44
N LEU A 32 -1.89 -3.70 15.62
CA LEU A 32 -1.32 -3.18 16.87
C LEU A 32 0.20 -3.26 16.90
N ILE A 33 0.78 -4.35 16.37
CA ILE A 33 2.24 -4.47 16.22
C ILE A 33 2.76 -3.38 15.29
N ILE A 34 2.12 -3.16 14.13
CA ILE A 34 2.52 -2.09 13.21
C ILE A 34 2.41 -0.73 13.89
N LEU A 35 1.35 -0.48 14.67
CA LEU A 35 1.17 0.79 15.39
C LEU A 35 2.29 1.02 16.42
N ALA A 36 2.62 -0.01 17.22
CA ALA A 36 3.73 0.05 18.17
C ALA A 36 5.06 0.31 17.46
N VAL A 37 5.35 -0.44 16.40
CA VAL A 37 6.56 -0.30 15.59
C VAL A 37 6.65 1.10 14.94
N SER A 38 5.54 1.65 14.47
CA SER A 38 5.48 3.00 13.89
C SER A 38 5.76 4.09 14.94
N TYR A 39 5.25 3.89 16.16
CA TYR A 39 5.49 4.78 17.28
C TYR A 39 6.96 4.78 17.71
N PHE A 40 7.57 3.61 17.88
CA PHE A 40 9.00 3.50 18.21
C PHE A 40 9.90 3.96 17.05
N GLY A 41 9.50 3.67 15.81
CA GLY A 41 10.16 4.16 14.59
C GLY A 41 9.98 5.66 14.35
N LYS A 42 9.20 6.37 15.19
CA LYS A 42 8.86 7.79 15.07
C LYS A 42 8.31 8.19 13.69
N ASN A 43 7.69 7.26 12.98
CA ASN A 43 7.17 7.51 11.65
C ASN A 43 5.70 7.96 11.72
N GLN A 44 5.48 9.28 11.64
CA GLN A 44 4.14 9.87 11.75
C GLN A 44 3.20 9.38 10.65
N SER A 45 3.69 9.23 9.41
CA SER A 45 2.87 8.77 8.29
C SER A 45 2.32 7.35 8.52
N LEU A 46 3.18 6.41 8.92
CA LEU A 46 2.75 5.03 9.18
C LEU A 46 1.87 4.92 10.42
N LEU A 47 2.13 5.73 11.45
CA LEU A 47 1.32 5.80 12.67
C LEU A 47 -0.10 6.29 12.36
N ILE A 48 -0.24 7.38 11.60
CA ILE A 48 -1.54 7.91 11.20
C ILE A 48 -2.29 6.90 10.33
N ALA A 49 -1.62 6.31 9.33
CA ALA A 49 -2.25 5.32 8.44
C ALA A 49 -2.80 4.12 9.22
N THR A 50 -2.00 3.56 10.13
CA THR A 50 -2.40 2.42 10.95
C THR A 50 -3.52 2.79 11.93
N GLY A 51 -3.44 3.98 12.54
CA GLY A 51 -4.48 4.50 13.42
C GLY A 51 -5.82 4.68 12.71
N VAL A 52 -5.83 5.22 11.49
CA VAL A 52 -7.04 5.36 10.68
C VAL A 52 -7.64 3.99 10.35
N VAL A 53 -6.83 3.01 9.94
CA VAL A 53 -7.32 1.65 9.64
C VAL A 53 -7.91 0.98 10.88
N LEU A 54 -7.26 1.12 12.05
CA LEU A 54 -7.80 0.63 13.33
C LEU A 54 -9.12 1.30 13.70
N ALA A 55 -9.21 2.63 13.54
CA ALA A 55 -10.44 3.39 13.79
C ALA A 55 -11.59 2.94 12.87
N LEU A 56 -11.31 2.72 11.59
CA LEU A 56 -12.30 2.22 10.63
C LEU A 56 -12.73 0.77 10.94
N LYS A 57 -11.82 -0.05 11.47
CA LYS A 57 -12.09 -1.44 11.88
C LYS A 57 -12.92 -1.53 13.17
N LEU A 58 -12.85 -0.52 14.05
CA LEU A 58 -13.70 -0.42 15.25
C LEU A 58 -15.18 -0.23 14.91
N ILE A 59 -15.50 0.38 13.77
CA ILE A 59 -16.88 0.66 13.36
C ILE A 59 -17.47 -0.60 12.69
N PRO A 60 -18.59 -1.15 13.19
CA PRO A 60 -19.27 -2.26 12.53
C PRO A 60 -19.87 -1.77 11.20
N ASN A 61 -19.75 -2.57 10.13
CA ASN A 61 -20.23 -2.31 8.76
C ASN A 61 -19.33 -1.48 7.82
N THR A 62 -18.07 -1.24 8.18
CA THR A 62 -17.11 -0.49 7.35
C THR A 62 -16.50 -1.31 6.20
N ALA A 63 -16.88 -2.59 6.03
CA ALA A 63 -16.29 -3.48 5.03
C ALA A 63 -16.40 -2.94 3.58
N LYS A 64 -17.54 -2.34 3.22
CA LYS A 64 -17.72 -1.70 1.91
C LYS A 64 -16.79 -0.49 1.73
N LEU A 65 -16.61 0.29 2.79
CA LEU A 65 -15.72 1.46 2.78
C LEU A 65 -14.26 1.01 2.65
N LEU A 66 -13.82 0.02 3.43
CA LEU A 66 -12.47 -0.54 3.37
C LEU A 66 -12.16 -1.10 1.97
N ASN A 67 -13.09 -1.82 1.36
CA ASN A 67 -12.92 -2.31 -0.02
C ASN A 67 -12.82 -1.15 -1.03
N THR A 68 -13.60 -0.07 -0.83
CA THR A 68 -13.52 1.11 -1.70
C THR A 68 -12.18 1.84 -1.55
N ILE A 69 -11.70 1.98 -0.30
CA ILE A 69 -10.39 2.55 0.01
C ILE A 69 -9.28 1.66 -0.58
N GLN A 70 -9.38 0.34 -0.49
CA GLN A 70 -8.40 -0.57 -1.07
C GLN A 70 -8.37 -0.46 -2.60
N ALA A 71 -9.53 -0.37 -3.25
CA ALA A 71 -9.63 -0.31 -4.70
C ALA A 71 -9.23 1.05 -5.30
N LYS A 72 -9.59 2.16 -4.64
CA LYS A 72 -9.39 3.53 -5.18
C LYS A 72 -8.38 4.35 -4.40
N GLY A 73 -7.99 3.94 -3.21
CA GLY A 73 -7.13 4.72 -2.31
C GLY A 73 -5.75 5.00 -2.89
N ILE A 74 -5.17 4.06 -3.65
CA ILE A 74 -3.92 4.31 -4.37
C ILE A 74 -4.10 5.43 -5.40
N ASN A 75 -5.18 5.39 -6.19
CA ASN A 75 -5.47 6.40 -7.21
C ASN A 75 -5.70 7.78 -6.57
N TRP A 76 -6.46 7.84 -5.47
CA TRP A 76 -6.66 9.07 -4.70
C TRP A 76 -5.34 9.60 -4.13
N GLY A 77 -4.50 8.74 -3.56
CA GLY A 77 -3.19 9.12 -3.05
C GLY A 77 -2.28 9.72 -4.13
N VAL A 78 -2.18 9.06 -5.28
CA VAL A 78 -1.40 9.57 -6.44
C VAL A 78 -1.97 10.90 -6.94
N THR A 79 -3.29 11.06 -6.96
CA THR A 79 -3.94 12.32 -7.34
C THR A 79 -3.56 13.45 -6.37
N VAL A 80 -3.61 13.20 -5.07
CA VAL A 80 -3.25 14.19 -4.04
C VAL A 80 -1.76 14.58 -4.15
N ILE A 81 -0.87 13.61 -4.36
CA ILE A 81 0.57 13.87 -4.59
C ILE A 81 0.76 14.71 -5.87
N SER A 82 0.04 14.39 -6.94
CA SER A 82 0.14 15.12 -8.21
C SER A 82 -0.31 16.58 -8.05
N VAL A 83 -1.41 16.82 -7.33
CA VAL A 83 -1.86 18.18 -6.99
C VAL A 83 -0.77 18.92 -6.22
N ALA A 84 -0.18 18.31 -5.20
CA ALA A 84 0.88 18.94 -4.41
C ALA A 84 2.10 19.33 -5.25
N ILE A 85 2.49 18.51 -6.24
CA ILE A 85 3.59 18.82 -7.17
C ILE A 85 3.24 19.99 -8.11
N LEU A 86 1.96 20.16 -8.46
CA LEU A 86 1.51 21.26 -9.32
C LEU A 86 1.33 22.59 -8.57
N VAL A 87 1.22 22.58 -7.23
CA VAL A 87 1.02 23.80 -6.42
C VAL A 87 2.10 24.86 -6.67
N PRO A 88 3.42 24.57 -6.68
CA PRO A 88 4.46 25.57 -6.95
C PRO A 88 4.33 26.24 -8.33
N ILE A 89 3.77 25.53 -9.31
CA ILE A 89 3.50 26.08 -10.65
C ILE A 89 2.31 27.03 -10.58
N ALA A 90 1.24 26.62 -9.88
CA ALA A 90 0.04 27.43 -9.71
C ALA A 90 0.27 28.70 -8.85
N THR A 91 1.18 28.65 -7.88
CA THR A 91 1.54 29.79 -7.02
C THR A 91 2.59 30.71 -7.64
N GLY A 92 3.09 30.39 -8.85
CA GLY A 92 4.09 31.19 -9.56
C GLY A 92 5.52 31.05 -9.03
N GLN A 93 5.80 30.07 -8.16
CA GLN A 93 7.16 29.75 -7.71
C GLN A 93 8.01 29.11 -8.82
N ILE A 94 7.36 28.38 -9.73
CA ILE A 94 7.98 27.77 -10.92
C ILE A 94 7.32 28.36 -12.15
N GLY A 95 8.08 29.10 -12.95
CA GLY A 95 7.61 29.69 -14.20
C GLY A 95 7.82 28.79 -15.42
N PHE A 96 7.25 29.18 -16.56
CA PHE A 96 7.44 28.49 -17.84
C PHE A 96 8.92 28.45 -18.27
N ARG A 97 9.70 29.48 -17.91
CA ARG A 97 11.14 29.53 -18.17
C ARG A 97 11.91 28.46 -17.40
N ASP A 98 11.56 28.20 -16.15
CA ASP A 98 12.20 27.17 -15.33
C ASP A 98 11.92 25.77 -15.87
N LEU A 99 10.69 25.55 -16.35
CA LEU A 99 10.31 24.32 -17.02
C LEU A 99 11.15 24.08 -18.28
N LEU A 100 11.25 25.08 -19.16
CA LEU A 100 12.08 25.00 -20.38
C LEU A 100 13.57 24.83 -20.06
N ASN A 101 14.05 25.47 -19.00
CA ASN A 101 15.44 25.32 -18.55
C ASN A 101 15.70 23.91 -18.00
N ALA A 102 14.74 23.31 -17.31
CA ALA A 102 14.84 21.92 -16.87
C ALA A 102 15.02 20.99 -18.07
N PHE A 103 14.24 21.16 -19.15
CA PHE A 103 14.40 20.33 -20.36
C PHE A 103 15.71 20.54 -21.12
N LYS A 104 16.46 21.63 -20.88
CA LYS A 104 17.77 21.88 -21.50
C LYS A 104 18.95 21.47 -20.64
N SER A 105 18.72 21.19 -19.35
CA SER A 105 19.76 20.82 -18.41
C SER A 105 20.06 19.32 -18.47
N PRO A 106 21.33 18.88 -18.40
CA PRO A 106 21.69 17.47 -18.27
C PRO A 106 20.99 16.79 -17.08
N VAL A 107 20.82 17.52 -15.98
CA VAL A 107 20.11 17.03 -14.79
C VAL A 107 18.62 16.81 -15.08
N GLY A 108 18.02 17.71 -15.85
CA GLY A 108 16.59 17.60 -16.18
C GLY A 108 16.31 16.47 -17.16
N TYR A 109 17.21 16.16 -18.10
CA TYR A 109 17.08 14.94 -18.92
C TYR A 109 17.02 13.69 -18.05
N VAL A 110 17.96 13.52 -17.11
CA VAL A 110 17.97 12.36 -16.20
C VAL A 110 16.68 12.31 -15.38
N ALA A 111 16.25 13.45 -14.83
CA ALA A 111 15.02 13.54 -14.04
C ALA A 111 13.77 13.15 -14.84
N VAL A 112 13.64 13.64 -16.07
CA VAL A 112 12.52 13.32 -16.97
C VAL A 112 12.53 11.84 -17.33
N THR A 113 13.69 11.29 -17.72
CA THR A 113 13.79 9.87 -18.07
C THR A 113 13.44 8.96 -16.89
N CYS A 114 13.95 9.28 -15.69
CA CYS A 114 13.62 8.52 -14.49
C CYS A 114 12.13 8.66 -14.12
N GLY A 115 11.55 9.85 -14.24
CA GLY A 115 10.13 10.09 -14.00
C GLY A 115 9.22 9.25 -14.91
N VAL A 116 9.53 9.24 -16.22
CA VAL A 116 8.79 8.42 -17.19
C VAL A 116 8.94 6.93 -16.89
N LEU A 117 10.16 6.46 -16.60
CA LEU A 117 10.39 5.06 -16.26
C LEU A 117 9.62 4.65 -15.00
N VAL A 118 9.73 5.42 -13.90
CA VAL A 118 9.03 5.12 -12.64
C VAL A 118 7.52 5.12 -12.82
N ALA A 119 6.95 6.03 -13.64
CA ALA A 119 5.52 6.06 -13.91
C ALA A 119 5.03 4.78 -14.60
N VAL A 120 5.75 4.32 -15.64
CA VAL A 120 5.41 3.08 -16.37
C VAL A 120 5.56 1.86 -15.47
N LEU A 121 6.65 1.78 -14.70
CA LEU A 121 6.90 0.66 -13.80
C LEU A 121 5.88 0.59 -12.67
N SER A 122 5.52 1.73 -12.07
CA SER A 122 4.52 1.80 -11.01
C SER A 122 3.15 1.40 -11.52
N ALA A 123 2.75 1.80 -12.73
CA ALA A 123 1.49 1.39 -13.34
C ALA A 123 1.39 -0.13 -13.49
N LYS A 124 2.47 -0.79 -13.93
CA LYS A 124 2.53 -2.25 -14.06
C LYS A 124 2.61 -2.95 -12.70
N GLY A 125 3.39 -2.40 -11.76
CA GLY A 125 3.57 -2.93 -10.40
C GLY A 125 2.29 -2.91 -9.56
N VAL A 126 1.45 -1.88 -9.69
CA VAL A 126 0.16 -1.82 -8.98
C VAL A 126 -0.78 -2.96 -9.42
N GLY A 127 -0.65 -3.41 -10.68
CA GLY A 127 -1.34 -4.61 -11.15
C GLY A 127 -0.94 -5.87 -10.38
N LEU A 128 0.36 -6.07 -10.12
CA LEU A 128 0.87 -7.20 -9.32
C LEU A 128 0.30 -7.22 -7.90
N LEU A 129 0.16 -6.06 -7.26
CA LEU A 129 -0.41 -5.96 -5.91
C LEU A 129 -1.85 -6.50 -5.84
N SER A 130 -2.61 -6.28 -6.92
CA SER A 130 -4.01 -6.67 -6.99
C SER A 130 -4.19 -8.15 -7.37
N GLN A 131 -3.20 -8.76 -8.02
CA GLN A 131 -3.22 -10.16 -8.45
C GLN A 131 -2.78 -11.13 -7.35
N SER A 132 -1.81 -10.71 -6.52
CA SER A 132 -1.18 -11.60 -5.54
C SER A 132 -1.17 -10.97 -4.14
N PRO A 133 -2.06 -11.43 -3.23
CA PRO A 133 -2.07 -10.98 -1.83
C PRO A 133 -0.74 -11.23 -1.12
N GLU A 134 -0.06 -12.33 -1.47
CA GLU A 134 1.24 -12.70 -0.91
C GLU A 134 2.31 -11.65 -1.22
N ILE A 135 2.38 -11.18 -2.47
CA ILE A 135 3.31 -10.11 -2.88
C ILE A 135 2.98 -8.82 -2.13
N THR A 136 1.69 -8.48 -1.99
CA THR A 136 1.26 -7.30 -1.25
C THR A 136 1.69 -7.36 0.22
N VAL A 137 1.49 -8.49 0.90
CA VAL A 137 1.91 -8.66 2.30
C VAL A 137 3.43 -8.56 2.43
N ALA A 138 4.19 -9.23 1.56
CA ALA A 138 5.65 -9.17 1.57
C ALA A 138 6.18 -7.73 1.34
N LEU A 139 5.59 -6.99 0.39
CA LEU A 139 5.97 -5.60 0.11
C LEU A 139 5.60 -4.64 1.24
N VAL A 140 4.42 -4.79 1.82
CA VAL A 140 4.02 -3.99 3.00
C VAL A 140 5.00 -4.26 4.15
N PHE A 141 5.33 -5.52 4.42
CA PHE A 141 6.29 -5.86 5.47
C PHE A 141 7.68 -5.26 5.19
N GLY A 142 8.21 -5.43 3.98
CA GLY A 142 9.50 -4.87 3.59
C GLY A 142 9.56 -3.34 3.67
N THR A 143 8.50 -2.65 3.24
CA THR A 143 8.44 -1.18 3.32
C THR A 143 8.36 -0.69 4.76
N ILE A 144 7.61 -1.36 5.64
CA ILE A 144 7.56 -1.04 7.08
C ILE A 144 8.95 -1.22 7.71
N MET A 145 9.62 -2.34 7.42
CA MET A 145 10.97 -2.60 7.94
C MET A 145 11.97 -1.55 7.47
N GLY A 146 11.94 -1.15 6.19
CA GLY A 146 12.79 -0.09 5.66
C GLY A 146 12.55 1.26 6.34
N VAL A 147 11.28 1.61 6.58
CA VAL A 147 10.92 2.85 7.28
C VAL A 147 11.44 2.86 8.71
N VAL A 148 11.29 1.75 9.44
CA VAL A 148 11.61 1.68 10.87
C VAL A 148 13.10 1.52 11.12
N LEU A 149 13.76 0.62 10.39
CA LEU A 149 15.19 0.31 10.61
C LEU A 149 16.12 1.34 9.98
N LEU A 150 15.79 1.82 8.77
CA LEU A 150 16.65 2.73 8.02
C LEU A 150 16.23 4.20 8.15
N ARG A 151 15.22 4.49 8.98
CA ARG A 151 14.60 5.83 9.11
C ARG A 151 14.12 6.37 7.74
N GLY A 152 13.69 5.47 6.86
CA GLY A 152 13.21 5.80 5.52
C GLY A 152 11.85 6.49 5.53
N ILE A 153 11.47 7.02 4.37
CA ILE A 153 10.14 7.60 4.16
C ILE A 153 9.18 6.50 3.67
N ALA A 154 7.95 6.51 4.17
CA ALA A 154 6.90 5.61 3.72
C ALA A 154 6.45 6.00 2.29
N ALA A 155 7.22 5.55 1.29
CA ALA A 155 6.95 5.77 -0.13
C ALA A 155 5.77 4.92 -0.66
N GLY A 156 5.26 4.00 0.18
CA GLY A 156 4.12 3.14 -0.09
C GLY A 156 4.46 1.93 -0.97
N PRO A 157 3.55 0.96 -1.06
CA PRO A 157 3.76 -0.26 -1.85
C PRO A 157 3.78 -0.02 -3.36
N VAL A 158 3.34 1.14 -3.85
CA VAL A 158 3.33 1.47 -5.29
C VAL A 158 4.73 1.46 -5.88
N ILE A 159 5.67 2.20 -5.28
CA ILE A 159 7.06 2.28 -5.75
C ILE A 159 7.75 0.92 -5.60
N ALA A 160 7.56 0.27 -4.45
CA ALA A 160 8.10 -1.06 -4.20
C ALA A 160 7.59 -2.08 -5.23
N SER A 161 6.29 -2.04 -5.57
CA SER A 161 5.70 -2.93 -6.56
C SER A 161 6.23 -2.69 -7.97
N GLY A 162 6.51 -1.43 -8.35
CA GLY A 162 7.14 -1.11 -9.63
C GLY A 162 8.55 -1.67 -9.74
N MET A 163 9.34 -1.57 -8.66
CA MET A 163 10.68 -2.17 -8.59
C MET A 163 10.62 -3.70 -8.63
N THR A 164 9.72 -4.30 -7.84
CA THR A 164 9.49 -5.75 -7.83
C THR A 164 9.07 -6.27 -9.20
N TYR A 165 8.21 -5.53 -9.92
CA TYR A 165 7.81 -5.89 -11.28
C TYR A 165 9.03 -6.03 -12.20
N VAL A 166 9.96 -5.07 -12.16
CA VAL A 166 11.20 -5.14 -12.96
C VAL A 166 12.03 -6.36 -12.58
N ILE A 167 12.26 -6.56 -11.28
CA ILE A 167 13.10 -7.66 -10.79
C ILE A 167 12.49 -9.01 -11.20
N LEU A 168 11.19 -9.20 -11.02
CA LEU A 168 10.50 -10.43 -11.43
C LEU A 168 10.58 -10.62 -12.94
N GLN A 169 10.41 -9.57 -13.74
CA GLN A 169 10.49 -9.64 -15.20
C GLN A 169 11.90 -10.02 -15.68
N LEU A 170 12.94 -9.54 -14.98
CA LEU A 170 14.35 -9.86 -15.27
C LEU A 170 14.73 -11.27 -14.80
N LEU A 171 14.15 -11.76 -13.71
CA LEU A 171 14.38 -13.10 -13.17
C LEU A 171 13.53 -14.18 -13.84
N GLN A 172 12.42 -13.80 -14.47
CA GLN A 172 11.53 -14.72 -15.21
C GLN A 172 12.25 -15.63 -16.22
N PRO A 173 13.23 -15.16 -17.03
CA PRO A 173 14.00 -16.04 -17.91
C PRO A 173 14.94 -17.02 -17.17
N ILE A 174 15.28 -16.77 -15.91
CA ILE A 174 16.18 -17.61 -15.09
C ILE A 174 15.40 -18.63 -14.25
N LEU A 175 14.14 -18.33 -13.89
CA LEU A 175 13.25 -19.22 -13.14
C LEU A 175 12.51 -20.26 -14.01
N LYS A 176 12.75 -20.27 -15.33
CA LYS A 176 12.16 -21.22 -16.27
C LYS A 176 12.99 -22.49 -16.40
#